data_AF-A0A524KR76-F1
#
_entry.id   AF-A0A524KR76-F1
#
_cell.length_a   1.000
_cell.length_b   1.000
_cell.length_c   1.000
_cell.angle_alpha   90.00
_cell.angle_beta   90.00
_cell.angle_gamma   90.00
#
_symmetry.space_group_name_H-M   'P 1'
#
loop_
_entity.id
_entity.type
_entity.pdbx_description
1 polymer ?
#
loop_
_entity_poly.entity_id
_entity_poly.type
_entity_poly.pdbx_seq_one_letter_code
_entity_poly.pdbx_strand_id
1 'polypeptide(L)'
;MIRRASTYALIAAFACATTPSLACTNIALKAEDGTAVRARTMEFADLLHSNIALIPAGTGMHGTLPDGGQGIGYTTKYNMLGANAVGLNLIVDGMNEKGLSVGLLYFPGFAEYAKATPDNAARAMAPHEFGNWVLGQFASVE
;
A
#
# COMPACT_ATOMS: atom_id res chain seq x y z
N MET A 1 -6.57 -49.60 10.64
CA MET A 1 -6.98 -48.57 11.63
C MET A 1 -6.00 -47.41 11.73
N ILE A 2 -4.69 -47.66 11.85
CA ILE A 2 -3.64 -46.62 11.99
C ILE A 2 -3.63 -45.59 10.83
N ARG A 3 -3.72 -46.04 9.57
CA ARG A 3 -3.78 -45.14 8.40
C ARG A 3 -4.92 -44.12 8.44
N ARG A 4 -6.11 -44.52 8.91
CA ARG A 4 -7.28 -43.62 9.00
C ARG A 4 -7.08 -42.58 10.11
N ALA A 5 -6.55 -43.00 11.26
CA ALA A 5 -6.21 -42.10 12.35
C ALA A 5 -5.15 -41.06 11.94
N SER A 6 -4.13 -41.46 11.17
CA SER A 6 -3.13 -40.55 10.61
C SER A 6 -3.72 -39.55 9.61
N THR A 7 -4.65 -39.98 8.74
CA THR A 7 -5.35 -39.08 7.81
C THR A 7 -6.23 -38.06 8.54
N TYR A 8 -6.98 -38.49 9.56
CA TYR A 8 -7.80 -37.56 10.36
C TYR A 8 -6.94 -36.57 11.15
N ALA A 9 -5.80 -37.00 11.68
CA ALA A 9 -4.84 -36.12 12.36
C ALA A 9 -4.24 -35.07 11.40
N LEU A 10 -3.91 -35.44 10.16
CA LEU A 10 -3.42 -34.51 9.14
C LEU A 10 -4.48 -33.47 8.72
N ILE A 11 -5.73 -33.89 8.53
CA ILE A 11 -6.84 -32.98 8.18
C ILE A 11 -7.08 -31.98 9.33
N ALA A 12 -7.09 -32.46 10.58
CA ALA A 12 -7.25 -31.59 11.75
C ALA A 12 -6.08 -30.61 11.92
N ALA A 13 -4.84 -31.04 11.67
CA ALA A 13 -3.66 -30.17 11.70
C ALA A 13 -3.71 -29.09 10.62
N PHE A 14 -4.19 -29.41 9.42
CA PHE A 14 -4.35 -28.45 8.32
C PHE A 14 -5.47 -27.43 8.61
N ALA A 15 -6.56 -27.86 9.25
CA ALA A 15 -7.66 -26.97 9.64
C ALA A 15 -7.28 -26.00 10.78
N CYS A 16 -6.40 -26.41 11.70
CA CYS A 16 -5.87 -25.53 12.74
C CYS A 16 -4.74 -24.59 12.25
N ALA A 17 -4.16 -24.83 11.07
CA ALA A 17 -3.07 -24.02 10.54
C ALA A 17 -3.53 -22.70 9.89
N THR A 18 -4.82 -22.49 9.69
CA THR A 18 -5.37 -21.29 9.03
C THR A 18 -6.07 -20.37 10.03
N THR A 19 -5.36 -19.85 11.01
CA THR A 19 -5.87 -18.70 11.78
C THR A 19 -5.76 -17.45 10.92
N PRO A 20 -6.84 -16.69 10.67
CA PRO A 20 -6.75 -15.45 9.92
C PRO A 20 -5.83 -14.48 10.66
N SER A 21 -4.81 -13.99 9.97
CA SER A 21 -3.96 -12.92 10.48
C SER A 21 -4.73 -11.60 10.44
N LEU A 22 -4.76 -10.86 11.54
CA LEU A 22 -5.29 -9.49 11.58
C LEU A 22 -4.24 -8.52 11.04
N ALA A 23 -3.81 -8.73 9.80
CA ALA A 23 -2.77 -7.95 9.15
C ALA A 23 -3.07 -7.74 7.68
N CYS A 24 -2.66 -6.57 7.19
CA CYS A 24 -2.62 -6.23 5.78
C CYS A 24 -1.95 -7.35 4.97
N THR A 25 -2.67 -7.92 4.01
CA THR A 25 -2.13 -8.95 3.10
C THR A 25 -2.15 -8.45 1.67
N ASN A 26 -1.08 -8.70 0.91
CA ASN A 26 -0.97 -8.35 -0.50
C ASN A 26 -0.53 -9.57 -1.32
N ILE A 27 -1.15 -9.77 -2.48
CA ILE A 27 -0.77 -10.79 -3.45
C ILE A 27 -0.53 -10.16 -4.82
N ALA A 28 0.41 -10.75 -5.55
CA ALA A 28 0.62 -10.49 -6.97
C ALA A 28 0.65 -11.84 -7.69
N LEU A 29 -0.17 -11.96 -8.72
CA LEU A 29 -0.32 -13.15 -9.53
C LEU A 29 -0.07 -12.78 -10.99
N LYS A 30 0.47 -13.72 -11.76
CA LYS A 30 0.57 -13.60 -13.22
C LYS A 30 -0.31 -14.69 -13.81
N ALA A 31 -1.32 -14.29 -14.58
CA ALA A 31 -2.16 -15.22 -15.31
C ALA A 31 -1.38 -15.89 -16.46
N GLU A 32 -1.92 -16.99 -17.00
CA GLU A 32 -1.28 -17.74 -18.09
C GLU A 32 -1.10 -16.90 -19.37
N ASP A 33 -2.01 -15.95 -19.62
CA ASP A 33 -1.92 -15.00 -20.73
C ASP A 33 -0.92 -13.85 -20.49
N GLY A 34 -0.27 -13.82 -19.32
CA GLY A 34 0.70 -12.82 -18.93
C GLY A 34 0.12 -11.62 -18.17
N THR A 35 -1.21 -11.54 -17.97
CA THR A 35 -1.86 -10.47 -17.21
C THR A 35 -1.36 -10.47 -15.76
N ALA A 36 -0.92 -9.30 -15.28
CA ALA A 36 -0.60 -9.11 -13.87
C ALA A 36 -1.88 -8.79 -13.08
N VAL A 37 -2.17 -9.59 -12.06
CA VAL A 37 -3.29 -9.39 -11.15
C VAL A 37 -2.73 -9.13 -9.77
N ARG A 38 -3.13 -8.01 -9.16
CA ARG A 38 -2.73 -7.64 -7.82
C ARG A 38 -3.98 -7.47 -6.97
N ALA A 39 -3.94 -7.99 -5.75
CA ALA A 39 -5.02 -7.83 -4.78
C ALA A 39 -4.46 -7.65 -3.37
N ARG A 40 -5.28 -7.07 -2.50
CA ARG A 40 -4.95 -6.94 -1.09
C ARG A 40 -6.18 -7.06 -0.21
N THR A 41 -5.95 -7.30 1.07
CA THR A 41 -6.93 -7.10 2.15
C THR A 41 -6.53 -5.88 2.97
N MET A 42 -7.49 -5.15 3.52
CA MET A 42 -7.28 -3.89 4.25
C MET A 42 -7.73 -4.03 5.70
N GLU A 43 -6.80 -4.44 6.54
CA GLU A 43 -6.96 -4.58 7.98
C GLU A 43 -6.47 -3.32 8.67
N PHE A 44 -7.37 -2.67 9.39
CA PHE A 44 -7.08 -1.54 10.25
C PHE A 44 -7.92 -1.63 11.52
N ALA A 45 -7.49 -0.96 12.59
CA ALA A 45 -8.19 -1.00 13.88
C ALA A 45 -9.60 -0.37 13.82
N ASP A 46 -9.86 0.45 12.81
CA ASP A 46 -11.13 1.14 12.58
C ASP A 46 -11.46 1.20 11.08
N LEU A 47 -12.70 1.54 10.76
CA LEU A 47 -13.14 1.77 9.38
C LEU A 47 -12.47 3.01 8.81
N LEU A 48 -11.73 2.83 7.71
CA LEU A 48 -11.01 3.92 7.05
C LEU A 48 -11.90 4.84 6.21
N HIS A 49 -13.18 4.47 5.99
CA HIS A 49 -14.13 5.22 5.15
C HIS A 49 -13.56 5.56 3.76
N SER A 50 -12.91 4.58 3.15
CA SER A 50 -12.24 4.72 1.86
C SER A 50 -13.21 5.01 0.72
N ASN A 51 -12.82 5.94 -0.14
CA ASN A 51 -13.40 6.23 -1.44
C ASN A 51 -12.39 5.90 -2.54
N ILE A 52 -12.87 5.74 -3.77
CA ILE A 52 -11.99 5.71 -4.94
C ILE A 52 -11.63 7.15 -5.31
N ALA A 53 -10.35 7.49 -5.17
CA ALA A 53 -9.78 8.75 -5.58
C ALA A 53 -9.12 8.62 -6.95
N LEU A 54 -9.27 9.66 -7.77
CA LEU A 54 -8.55 9.87 -9.01
C LEU A 54 -7.71 11.14 -8.87
N ILE A 55 -6.40 11.03 -9.10
CA ILE A 55 -5.49 12.17 -9.10
C ILE A 55 -4.92 12.31 -10.52
N PRO A 56 -5.30 13.37 -11.25
CA PRO A 56 -4.84 13.57 -12.63
C PRO A 56 -3.33 13.84 -12.73
N ALA A 57 -2.76 13.53 -13.89
CA ALA A 57 -1.44 14.05 -14.27
C ALA A 57 -1.43 15.59 -14.26
N GLY A 58 -0.29 16.20 -13.95
CA GLY A 58 -0.14 17.64 -13.83
C GLY A 58 -0.56 18.22 -12.47
N THR A 59 -0.91 17.37 -11.50
CA THR A 59 -1.32 17.80 -10.15
C THR A 59 -0.09 18.14 -9.31
N GLY A 60 -0.05 19.33 -8.72
CA GLY A 60 0.99 19.74 -7.78
C GLY A 60 0.80 19.09 -6.42
N MET A 61 1.84 18.43 -5.92
CA MET A 61 1.88 17.70 -4.66
C MET A 61 3.06 18.18 -3.83
N HIS A 62 2.94 18.05 -2.51
CA HIS A 62 4.04 18.26 -1.58
C HIS A 62 4.07 17.17 -0.52
N GLY A 63 5.25 16.91 0.03
CA GLY A 63 5.41 16.14 1.25
C GLY A 63 4.99 16.96 2.46
N THR A 64 4.38 16.34 3.46
CA THR A 64 4.02 16.97 4.73
C THR A 64 5.13 16.75 5.77
N LEU A 65 5.59 17.85 6.40
CA LEU A 65 6.55 17.82 7.51
C LEU A 65 5.84 17.64 8.87
N PRO A 66 6.55 17.24 9.94
CA PRO A 66 5.95 17.05 11.28
C PRO A 66 5.32 18.31 11.88
N ASP A 67 5.75 19.50 11.47
CA ASP A 67 5.19 20.80 11.89
C ASP A 67 4.03 21.27 10.99
N GLY A 68 3.62 20.46 10.01
CA GLY A 68 2.62 20.81 8.99
C GLY A 68 3.18 21.65 7.83
N GLY A 69 4.48 21.92 7.83
CA GLY A 69 5.18 22.58 6.72
C GLY A 69 5.28 21.70 5.47
N GLN A 70 5.77 22.30 4.40
CA GLN A 70 5.94 21.63 3.11
C GLN A 70 7.38 21.11 2.96
N GLY A 71 7.49 19.82 2.64
CA GLY A 71 8.72 19.14 2.29
C GLY A 71 8.96 19.13 0.78
N ILE A 72 9.25 17.95 0.23
CA ILE A 72 9.47 17.79 -1.22
C ILE A 72 8.26 18.27 -2.03
N GLY A 73 8.47 19.09 -3.07
CA GLY A 73 7.44 19.45 -4.05
C GLY A 73 7.61 18.68 -5.35
N TYR A 74 6.52 18.21 -5.96
CA TYR A 74 6.54 17.54 -7.27
C TYR A 74 5.22 17.70 -8.02
N THR A 75 5.25 17.50 -9.34
CA THR A 75 4.07 17.47 -10.20
C THR A 75 3.87 16.07 -10.74
N THR A 76 2.67 15.50 -10.59
CA THR A 76 2.37 14.14 -11.07
C THR A 76 2.57 14.06 -12.59
N LYS A 77 3.25 13.01 -13.06
CA LYS A 77 3.47 12.71 -14.48
C LYS A 77 2.40 11.79 -15.05
N TYR A 78 1.73 11.03 -14.19
CA TYR A 78 0.75 10.01 -14.54
C TYR A 78 -0.55 10.22 -13.78
N ASN A 79 -1.66 9.94 -14.44
CA ASN A 79 -2.96 9.76 -13.81
C ASN A 79 -2.88 8.53 -12.90
N MET A 80 -3.39 8.66 -11.67
CA MET A 80 -3.41 7.57 -10.71
C MET A 80 -4.78 7.46 -10.04
N LEU A 81 -5.20 6.23 -9.78
CA LEU A 81 -6.47 5.93 -9.14
C LEU A 81 -6.32 4.86 -8.06
N GLY A 82 -7.17 4.92 -7.05
CA GLY A 82 -7.14 3.92 -5.98
C GLY A 82 -7.95 4.30 -4.76
N ALA A 83 -7.93 3.44 -3.76
CA ALA A 83 -8.58 3.70 -2.47
C ALA A 83 -7.78 4.73 -1.66
N ASN A 84 -8.49 5.72 -1.11
CA ASN A 84 -7.95 6.60 -0.08
C ASN A 84 -8.21 6.04 1.34
N ALA A 85 -7.80 6.77 2.35
CA ALA A 85 -8.10 6.45 3.75
C ALA A 85 -8.35 7.73 4.54
N VAL A 86 -9.22 7.65 5.55
CA VAL A 86 -9.50 8.70 6.56
C VAL A 86 -9.77 10.09 5.97
N GLY A 87 -10.42 10.14 4.81
CA GLY A 87 -10.79 11.38 4.13
C GLY A 87 -9.62 12.15 3.50
N LEU A 88 -8.41 11.59 3.50
CA LEU A 88 -7.25 12.23 2.87
C LEU A 88 -7.36 12.19 1.34
N ASN A 89 -6.90 13.25 0.69
CA ASN A 89 -6.86 13.34 -0.77
C ASN A 89 -5.59 12.66 -1.34
N LEU A 90 -5.45 11.36 -1.07
CA LEU A 90 -4.33 10.53 -1.50
C LEU A 90 -4.76 9.09 -1.77
N ILE A 91 -3.87 8.28 -2.34
CA ILE A 91 -4.09 6.87 -2.63
C ILE A 91 -3.20 6.04 -1.69
N VAL A 92 -3.81 5.28 -0.79
CA VAL A 92 -3.09 4.29 0.03
C VAL A 92 -2.96 2.94 -0.68
N ASP A 93 -3.78 2.72 -1.69
CA ASP A 93 -3.82 1.50 -2.47
C ASP A 93 -4.35 1.76 -3.88
N GLY A 94 -3.54 1.55 -4.92
CA GLY A 94 -3.98 1.87 -6.27
C GLY A 94 -2.93 1.63 -7.35
N MET A 95 -3.19 2.20 -8.52
CA MET A 95 -2.33 2.09 -9.68
C MET A 95 -2.35 3.36 -10.54
N ASN A 96 -1.32 3.53 -11.36
CA ASN A 96 -1.29 4.58 -12.36
C ASN A 96 -1.61 4.06 -13.77
N GLU A 97 -1.81 4.99 -14.71
CA GLU A 97 -2.12 4.68 -16.11
C GLU A 97 -1.03 3.89 -16.85
N LYS A 98 0.16 3.73 -16.26
CA LYS A 98 1.25 2.90 -16.80
C LYS A 98 1.21 1.46 -16.30
N GLY A 99 0.30 1.12 -15.38
CA GLY A 99 0.17 -0.21 -14.79
C GLY A 99 0.96 -0.40 -13.50
N LEU A 100 1.77 0.58 -13.08
CA LEU A 100 2.47 0.52 -11.78
C LEU A 100 1.43 0.57 -10.67
N SER A 101 1.51 -0.39 -9.75
CA SER A 101 0.58 -0.55 -8.63
C SER A 101 1.31 -0.45 -7.30
N VAL A 102 0.71 0.21 -6.31
CA VAL A 102 1.26 0.38 -4.97
C VAL A 102 0.17 0.10 -3.93
N GLY A 103 0.55 -0.56 -2.84
CA GLY A 103 -0.28 -0.66 -1.65
C GLY A 103 0.54 -0.42 -0.40
N LEU A 104 0.07 0.47 0.47
CA LEU A 104 0.69 0.74 1.76
C LEU A 104 0.15 -0.26 2.80
N LEU A 105 1.03 -1.13 3.31
CA LEU A 105 0.71 -2.13 4.32
C LEU A 105 1.22 -1.63 5.66
N TYR A 106 0.38 -1.75 6.70
CA TYR A 106 0.72 -1.25 8.02
C TYR A 106 1.84 -2.09 8.65
N PHE A 107 2.88 -1.44 9.17
CA PHE A 107 4.07 -2.12 9.73
C PHE A 107 4.38 -1.64 11.16
N PRO A 108 3.43 -1.77 12.10
CA PRO A 108 3.56 -1.24 13.46
C PRO A 108 4.64 -1.99 14.25
N GLY A 109 5.38 -1.27 15.07
CA GLY A 109 6.44 -1.84 15.94
C GLY A 109 7.77 -2.12 15.23
N PHE A 110 7.84 -1.96 13.90
CA PHE A 110 9.05 -2.22 13.12
C PHE A 110 9.43 -1.06 12.17
N ALA A 111 8.46 -0.29 11.68
CA ALA A 111 8.75 0.85 10.81
C ALA A 111 9.46 1.97 11.59
N GLU A 112 10.59 2.42 11.08
CA GLU A 112 11.32 3.60 11.56
C GLU A 112 11.50 4.60 10.42
N TYR A 113 11.44 5.89 10.75
CA TYR A 113 11.57 6.97 9.78
C TYR A 113 12.65 7.95 10.21
N ALA A 114 13.38 8.49 9.23
CA ALA A 114 14.32 9.57 9.49
C ALA A 114 13.59 10.79 10.07
N LYS A 115 14.22 11.45 11.05
CA LYS A 115 13.70 12.71 11.58
C LYS A 115 13.80 13.79 10.50
N ALA A 116 12.74 14.57 10.33
CA ALA A 116 12.80 15.79 9.55
C ALA A 116 13.69 16.81 10.28
N THR A 117 14.66 17.35 9.56
CA THR A 117 15.62 18.37 10.02
C THR A 117 15.69 19.47 8.97
N PRO A 118 16.18 20.67 9.31
CA PRO A 118 16.36 21.73 8.31
C PRO A 118 17.15 21.27 7.06
N ASP A 119 18.14 20.40 7.25
CA ASP A 119 19.02 19.93 6.17
C ASP A 119 18.33 18.95 5.20
N ASN A 120 17.29 18.24 5.65
CA ASN A 120 16.58 17.25 4.82
C ASN A 120 15.12 17.61 4.52
N ALA A 121 14.59 18.69 5.09
CA ALA A 121 13.19 19.08 4.96
C ALA A 121 12.73 19.17 3.50
N ALA A 122 13.55 19.75 2.61
CA ALA A 122 13.24 19.92 1.19
C ALA A 122 13.09 18.60 0.40
N ARG A 123 13.47 17.46 0.98
CA ARG A 123 13.32 16.11 0.39
C ARG A 123 12.51 15.15 1.26
N ALA A 124 11.91 15.64 2.35
CA ALA A 124 11.12 14.84 3.26
C ALA A 124 9.64 14.80 2.83
N MET A 125 8.94 13.74 3.22
CA MET A 125 7.50 13.57 3.07
C MET A 125 6.97 12.69 4.21
N ALA A 126 5.66 12.72 4.45
CA ALA A 126 5.04 11.81 5.39
C ALA A 126 4.99 10.38 4.80
N PRO A 127 5.12 9.33 5.61
CA PRO A 127 5.19 7.95 5.10
C PRO A 127 3.96 7.52 4.28
N HIS A 128 2.78 8.02 4.63
CA HIS A 128 1.54 7.70 3.93
C HIS A 128 1.41 8.40 2.55
N GLU A 129 2.27 9.37 2.24
CA GLU A 129 2.31 10.07 0.94
C GLU A 129 3.26 9.39 -0.05
N PHE A 130 4.10 8.46 0.41
CA PHE A 130 5.11 7.79 -0.42
C PHE A 130 4.48 7.07 -1.61
N GLY A 131 3.31 6.43 -1.42
CA GLY A 131 2.60 5.76 -2.49
C GLY A 131 2.19 6.71 -3.63
N ASN A 132 1.72 7.91 -3.31
CA ASN A 132 1.38 8.93 -4.30
C ASN A 132 2.60 9.44 -5.05
N TRP A 133 3.74 9.61 -4.36
CA TRP A 133 4.98 10.00 -5.02
C TRP A 133 5.42 8.91 -6.00
N VAL A 134 5.38 7.64 -5.61
CA VAL A 134 5.71 6.52 -6.50
C VAL A 134 4.78 6.48 -7.71
N LEU A 135 3.46 6.42 -7.48
CA LEU A 135 2.46 6.34 -8.55
C LEU A 135 2.49 7.58 -9.47
N GLY A 136 2.76 8.75 -8.91
CA GLY A 136 2.82 10.00 -9.65
C GLY A 136 4.11 10.21 -10.43
N GLN A 137 5.23 9.58 -10.08
CA GLN A 137 6.54 9.89 -10.67
C GLN A 137 7.16 8.79 -11.54
N PHE A 138 6.73 7.53 -11.39
CA PHE A 138 7.36 6.37 -12.03
C PHE A 138 6.36 5.53 -12.83
N ALA A 139 6.85 4.87 -13.88
CA ALA A 139 6.06 4.01 -14.76
C ALA A 139 6.22 2.51 -14.46
N SER A 140 7.30 2.12 -13.78
CA SER A 140 7.74 0.75 -13.56
C SER A 140 8.42 0.60 -12.20
N VAL A 141 8.81 -0.63 -11.84
CA VAL A 141 9.45 -0.95 -10.55
C VAL A 141 10.97 -0.72 -10.61
N GLU A 142 11.56 -0.92 -11.78
CA GLU A 142 12.97 -0.63 -12.12
C GLU A 142 13.26 0.87 -12.11
#